data_AF-A0A7K3ZYK7-F1
#
_entry.id   AF-A0A7K3ZYK7-F1
#
_cell.length_a   1.000
_cell.length_b   1.000
_cell.length_c   1.000
_cell.angle_alpha   90.00
_cell.angle_beta   90.00
_cell.angle_gamma   90.00
#
_symmetry.space_group_name_H-M   'P 1'
#
loop_
_entity.id
_entity.type
_entity.pdbx_description
1 polymer ?
#
loop_
_entity_poly.entity_id
_entity_poly.type
_entity_poly.pdbx_seq_one_letter_code
_entity_poly.pdbx_strand_id
1 'polypeptide(L)'
;MNNSIEINGEKFSSEDLLLLVGEEEIKEPEKVKSYILLVARALGKPLRLPWLLKDIFNLCIQEEDQREMRLCLIRVQVQAELMMNQDIQRYQQRRYVAQVIEILLFNELLLAPREPVEEGEIE
;
A
#
# COMPACT_ATOMS: atom_id res chain seq x y z
N MET A 1 -22.22 5.89 -1.33
CA MET A 1 -22.06 6.38 0.04
C MET A 1 -20.66 6.00 0.48
N ASN A 2 -19.79 6.97 0.78
CA ASN A 2 -18.43 6.65 1.22
C ASN A 2 -18.52 6.19 2.68
N ASN A 3 -18.61 4.88 2.87
CA ASN A 3 -18.55 4.29 4.21
C ASN A 3 -17.15 4.54 4.80
N SER A 4 -17.13 4.90 6.08
CA SER A 4 -15.90 5.15 6.82
C SER A 4 -15.87 4.34 8.10
N ILE A 5 -14.70 3.81 8.45
CA ILE A 5 -14.45 3.13 9.72
C ILE A 5 -13.62 4.07 10.59
N GLU A 6 -14.02 4.24 11.85
CA GLU A 6 -13.29 5.05 12.81
C GLU A 6 -12.40 4.16 13.68
N ILE A 7 -11.10 4.43 13.70
CA ILE A 7 -10.10 3.69 14.47
C ILE A 7 -9.22 4.71 15.17
N ASN A 8 -9.08 4.62 16.50
CA ASN A 8 -8.29 5.56 17.31
C ASN A 8 -8.67 7.05 17.10
N GLY A 9 -9.96 7.33 16.84
CA GLY A 9 -10.48 8.68 16.60
C GLY A 9 -10.18 9.25 15.19
N GLU A 10 -9.59 8.45 14.30
CA GLU A 10 -9.35 8.79 12.90
C GLU A 10 -10.30 8.03 11.97
N LYS A 11 -10.84 8.72 10.96
CA LYS A 11 -11.75 8.12 9.97
C LYS A 11 -11.00 7.68 8.74
N PHE A 12 -11.22 6.42 8.35
CA PHE A 12 -10.64 5.80 7.18
C PHE A 12 -11.73 5.38 6.20
N SER A 13 -11.42 5.39 4.90
CA SER A 13 -12.29 4.80 3.89
C SER A 13 -12.43 3.30 4.15
N SER A 14 -13.67 2.80 4.25
CA SER A 14 -13.90 1.36 4.44
C SER A 14 -13.34 0.55 3.28
N GLU A 15 -13.51 1.05 2.04
CA GLU A 15 -12.99 0.40 0.83
C GLU A 15 -11.46 0.28 0.88
N ASP A 16 -10.78 1.35 1.30
CA ASP A 16 -9.32 1.34 1.40
C ASP A 16 -8.85 0.38 2.49
N LEU A 17 -9.49 0.37 3.66
CA LEU A 17 -9.10 -0.55 4.74
C LEU A 17 -9.32 -2.01 4.35
N LEU A 18 -10.47 -2.35 3.75
CA LEU A 18 -10.77 -3.71 3.30
C LEU A 18 -9.74 -4.18 2.27
N LEU A 19 -9.38 -3.32 1.32
CA LEU A 19 -8.33 -3.60 0.34
C LEU A 19 -6.98 -3.87 1.02
N LEU A 20 -6.58 -3.04 1.97
CA LEU A 20 -5.25 -3.11 2.59
C LEU A 20 -5.11 -4.36 3.45
N VAL A 21 -6.11 -4.67 4.27
CA VAL A 21 -6.17 -5.91 5.08
C VAL A 21 -6.30 -7.13 4.15
N GLY A 22 -7.02 -6.99 3.04
CA GLY A 22 -7.27 -8.06 2.07
C GLY A 22 -8.43 -8.96 2.46
N GLU A 23 -9.43 -8.40 3.14
CA GLU A 23 -10.59 -9.10 3.68
C GLU A 23 -11.88 -8.44 3.19
N GLU A 24 -12.97 -9.20 3.10
CA GLU A 24 -14.29 -8.67 2.72
C GLU A 24 -14.98 -7.93 3.89
N GLU A 25 -14.55 -8.18 5.12
CA GLU A 25 -15.06 -7.56 6.33
C GLU A 25 -13.96 -7.40 7.40
N ILE A 26 -14.00 -6.30 8.16
CA ILE A 26 -13.15 -6.09 9.34
C ILE A 26 -14.00 -6.25 10.60
N LYS A 27 -13.84 -7.39 11.27
CA LYS A 27 -14.60 -7.72 12.50
C LYS A 27 -14.09 -6.97 13.73
N GLU A 28 -12.80 -6.68 13.77
CA GLU A 28 -12.11 -6.06 14.91
C GLU A 28 -11.26 -4.87 14.44
N PRO A 29 -11.87 -3.71 14.13
CA PRO A 29 -11.17 -2.53 13.60
C PRO A 29 -10.01 -2.04 14.46
N GLU A 30 -10.13 -2.15 15.77
CA GLU A 30 -9.11 -1.77 16.76
C GLU A 30 -7.84 -2.64 16.68
N LYS A 31 -7.93 -3.83 16.08
CA LYS A 31 -6.79 -4.73 15.88
C LYS A 31 -6.06 -4.49 14.56
N VAL A 32 -6.55 -3.58 13.70
CA VAL A 32 -5.88 -3.24 12.45
C VAL A 32 -4.52 -2.63 12.77
N LYS A 33 -3.48 -3.23 12.17
CA LYS A 33 -2.09 -2.90 12.45
C LYS A 33 -1.78 -1.44 12.07
N SER A 34 -0.93 -0.79 12.87
CA SER A 34 -0.61 0.63 12.68
C SER A 34 0.03 0.95 11.33
N TYR A 35 0.81 0.03 10.76
CA TYR A 35 1.38 0.18 9.41
C TYR A 35 0.30 0.18 8.32
N ILE A 36 -0.75 -0.63 8.46
CA ILE A 36 -1.91 -0.62 7.55
C ILE A 36 -2.61 0.74 7.63
N LEU A 37 -2.82 1.25 8.83
CA LEU A 37 -3.43 2.58 9.03
C LEU A 37 -2.56 3.69 8.41
N LEU A 38 -1.22 3.59 8.48
CA LEU A 38 -0.34 4.56 7.85
C LEU A 38 -0.47 4.54 6.32
N VAL A 39 -0.55 3.36 5.71
CA VAL A 39 -0.81 3.25 4.26
C VAL A 39 -2.17 3.83 3.92
N ALA A 40 -3.21 3.54 4.71
CA ALA A 40 -4.55 4.09 4.51
C ALA A 40 -4.56 5.63 4.52
N ARG A 41 -3.80 6.27 5.42
CA ARG A 41 -3.63 7.73 5.42
C ARG A 41 -2.98 8.24 4.14
N ALA A 42 -1.92 7.57 3.70
CA ALA A 42 -1.20 7.95 2.49
C ALA A 42 -2.09 7.81 1.24
N LEU A 43 -2.90 6.75 1.15
CA LEU A 43 -3.83 6.56 0.03
C LEU A 43 -5.01 7.53 0.02
N GLY A 44 -5.53 7.88 1.20
CA GLY A 44 -6.62 8.84 1.31
C GLY A 44 -6.23 10.26 0.90
N LYS A 45 -4.94 10.61 1.02
CA LYS A 45 -4.38 11.90 0.60
C LYS A 45 -2.99 11.71 -0.02
N PRO A 46 -2.88 11.23 -1.28
CA PRO A 46 -1.59 10.90 -1.92
C PRO A 46 -0.59 12.05 -1.90
N LEU A 47 -1.07 13.28 -2.07
CA LEU A 47 -0.23 14.48 -2.02
C LEU A 47 0.42 14.73 -0.65
N ARG A 48 -0.05 14.09 0.43
CA ARG A 48 0.58 14.20 1.76
C ARG A 48 1.75 13.22 1.96
N LEU A 49 2.04 12.35 1.00
CA LEU A 49 3.13 11.37 1.11
C LEU A 49 4.48 11.99 1.55
N PRO A 50 4.94 13.15 1.03
CA PRO A 50 6.20 13.75 1.47
C PRO A 50 6.28 14.02 2.99
N TRP A 51 5.15 14.37 3.61
CA TRP A 51 5.06 14.62 5.05
C TRP A 51 4.98 13.34 5.88
N LEU A 52 4.52 12.24 5.29
CA LEU A 52 4.46 10.92 5.93
C LEU A 52 5.78 10.15 5.83
N LEU A 53 6.75 10.62 5.05
CA LEU A 53 8.04 9.93 4.86
C LEU A 53 8.75 9.65 6.18
N LYS A 54 8.71 10.58 7.14
CA LYS A 54 9.30 10.38 8.46
C LYS A 54 8.64 9.23 9.21
N ASP A 55 7.32 9.13 9.16
CA ASP A 55 6.58 8.07 9.84
C ASP A 55 6.81 6.72 9.14
N ILE A 56 6.88 6.73 7.81
CA ILE A 56 7.17 5.54 7.00
C ILE A 56 8.59 5.03 7.29
N PHE A 57 9.60 5.91 7.33
CA PHE A 57 10.98 5.50 7.58
C PHE A 57 11.22 4.98 9.00
N ASN A 58 10.43 5.45 9.97
CA ASN A 58 10.51 5.01 11.35
C ASN A 58 9.64 3.76 11.65
N LEU A 59 8.95 3.20 10.65
CA LEU A 59 8.19 1.97 10.83
C LEU A 59 9.13 0.81 11.20
N CYS A 60 9.06 0.38 12.45
CA CYS A 60 9.71 -0.84 12.92
C CYS A 60 8.76 -2.03 12.72
N ILE A 61 8.72 -2.56 11.50
CA ILE A 61 7.89 -3.73 11.16
C ILE A 61 8.63 -4.99 11.61
N GLN A 62 7.98 -5.78 12.47
CA GLN A 62 8.52 -7.07 12.92
C GLN A 62 8.62 -8.04 11.73
N GLU A 63 9.57 -8.96 11.77
CA GLU A 63 9.85 -9.88 10.67
C GLU A 63 8.60 -10.68 10.26
N GLU A 64 7.80 -11.12 11.22
CA GLU A 64 6.53 -11.82 11.00
C GLU A 64 5.47 -10.99 10.25
N ASP A 65 5.51 -9.66 10.41
CA ASP A 65 4.54 -8.73 9.83
C ASP A 65 5.01 -8.17 8.47
N GLN A 66 6.30 -8.33 8.10
CA GLN A 66 6.85 -7.79 6.85
C GLN A 66 6.14 -8.34 5.61
N ARG A 67 5.83 -9.64 5.59
CA ARG A 67 5.10 -10.27 4.48
C ARG A 67 3.70 -9.68 4.33
N GLU A 68 3.01 -9.44 5.44
CA GLU A 68 1.68 -8.83 5.43
C GLU A 68 1.75 -7.39 4.93
N MET A 69 2.70 -6.60 5.43
CA MET A 69 2.91 -5.22 4.95
C MET A 69 3.16 -5.20 3.44
N ARG A 70 3.99 -6.11 2.92
CA ARG A 70 4.28 -6.15 1.49
C ARG A 70 3.05 -6.55 0.67
N LEU A 71 2.26 -7.53 1.12
CA LEU A 71 0.99 -7.89 0.48
C LEU A 71 0.00 -6.73 0.48
N CYS A 72 -0.10 -5.98 1.58
CA CYS A 72 -0.90 -4.76 1.69
C CYS A 72 -0.56 -3.75 0.57
N LEU A 73 0.73 -3.48 0.32
CA LEU A 73 1.18 -2.60 -0.75
C LEU A 73 0.91 -3.16 -2.16
N ILE A 74 1.11 -4.46 -2.35
CA ILE A 74 0.88 -5.14 -3.63
C ILE A 74 -0.60 -5.09 -4.03
N ARG A 75 -1.52 -5.28 -3.07
CA ARG A 75 -2.97 -5.19 -3.33
C ARG A 75 -3.36 -3.84 -3.90
N VAL A 76 -2.76 -2.75 -3.41
CA VAL A 76 -2.98 -1.40 -3.94
C VAL A 76 -2.49 -1.28 -5.38
N GLN A 77 -1.30 -1.81 -5.68
CA GLN A 77 -0.75 -1.78 -7.03
C GLN A 77 -1.63 -2.57 -8.02
N VAL A 78 -2.07 -3.77 -7.63
CA VAL A 78 -2.98 -4.59 -8.45
C VAL A 78 -4.33 -3.90 -8.65
N GLN A 79 -4.94 -3.37 -7.59
CA GLN A 79 -6.21 -2.64 -7.71
C GLN A 79 -6.06 -1.43 -8.65
N ALA A 80 -4.98 -0.67 -8.50
CA ALA A 80 -4.73 0.49 -9.34
C ALA A 80 -4.60 0.12 -10.82
N GLU A 81 -3.96 -1.02 -11.13
CA GLU A 81 -3.87 -1.50 -12.51
C GLU A 81 -5.24 -1.88 -13.09
N LEU A 82 -6.04 -2.65 -12.32
CA LEU A 82 -7.35 -3.11 -12.75
C LEU A 82 -8.36 -1.98 -12.95
N MET A 83 -8.23 -0.91 -12.17
CA MET A 83 -9.19 0.20 -12.13
C MET A 83 -8.70 1.45 -12.85
N MET A 84 -7.50 1.41 -13.45
CA MET A 84 -6.82 2.57 -14.04
C MET A 84 -7.70 3.31 -15.05
N ASN A 85 -8.45 2.58 -15.87
CA ASN A 85 -9.32 3.14 -16.89
C ASN A 85 -10.54 3.91 -16.33
N GLN A 86 -10.89 3.70 -15.06
CA GLN A 86 -12.01 4.41 -14.42
C GLN A 86 -11.61 5.81 -13.95
N ASP A 87 -10.38 5.95 -13.46
CA ASP A 87 -9.82 7.23 -13.02
C ASP A 87 -8.28 7.14 -13.04
N ILE A 88 -7.71 7.49 -14.19
CA ILE A 88 -6.27 7.38 -14.45
C ILE A 88 -5.48 8.14 -13.39
N GLN A 89 -5.89 9.38 -13.09
CA GLN A 89 -5.15 10.23 -12.15
C GLN A 89 -5.17 9.65 -10.74
N ARG A 90 -6.35 9.25 -10.25
CA ARG A 90 -6.49 8.66 -8.91
C ARG A 90 -5.69 7.38 -8.76
N TYR A 91 -5.80 6.46 -9.70
CA TYR A 91 -5.16 5.16 -9.58
C TYR A 91 -3.65 5.21 -9.87
N GLN A 92 -3.17 6.10 -10.75
CA GLN A 92 -1.73 6.38 -10.89
C GLN A 92 -1.12 6.89 -9.57
N GLN A 93 -1.78 7.85 -8.90
CA GLN A 93 -1.30 8.38 -7.63
C GLN A 93 -1.27 7.29 -6.53
N ARG A 94 -2.32 6.46 -6.44
CA ARG A 94 -2.37 5.36 -5.47
C ARG A 94 -1.29 4.32 -5.73
N ARG A 95 -1.05 3.94 -6.99
CA ARG A 95 0.03 3.04 -7.38
C ARG A 95 1.39 3.61 -6.99
N TYR A 96 1.63 4.89 -7.29
CA TYR A 96 2.87 5.59 -6.93
C TYR A 96 3.11 5.59 -5.42
N VAL A 97 2.09 5.91 -4.61
CA VAL A 97 2.19 5.87 -3.13
C VAL A 97 2.62 4.49 -2.65
N ALA A 98 1.96 3.42 -3.13
CA ALA A 98 2.29 2.07 -2.71
C ALA A 98 3.72 1.66 -3.11
N GLN A 99 4.14 2.01 -4.33
CA GLN A 99 5.49 1.73 -4.83
C GLN A 99 6.56 2.47 -4.05
N VAL A 100 6.37 3.75 -3.73
CA VAL A 100 7.31 4.52 -2.92
C VAL A 100 7.44 3.92 -1.53
N ILE A 101 6.33 3.57 -0.88
CA ILE A 101 6.38 2.93 0.45
C ILE A 101 7.09 1.57 0.36
N GLU A 102 6.82 0.78 -0.68
CA GLU A 102 7.47 -0.53 -0.86
C GLU A 102 8.99 -0.38 -1.03
N ILE A 103 9.44 0.55 -1.89
CA ILE A 103 10.86 0.82 -2.10
C ILE A 103 11.52 1.29 -0.81
N LEU A 104 10.88 2.18 -0.05
CA LEU A 104 11.46 2.71 1.20
C LEU A 104 11.61 1.63 2.29
N LEU A 105 10.71 0.65 2.34
CA LEU A 105 10.71 -0.39 3.36
C LEU A 105 11.48 -1.65 2.96
N PHE A 106 11.51 -1.97 1.67
CA PHE A 106 12.03 -3.25 1.17
C PHE A 106 13.14 -3.10 0.11
N ASN A 107 13.48 -1.88 -0.30
CA ASN A 107 14.49 -1.56 -1.32
C ASN A 107 14.23 -2.18 -2.72
N GLU A 108 13.04 -2.71 -2.97
CA GLU A 108 12.64 -3.28 -4.26
C GLU A 108 11.11 -3.28 -4.42
N LEU A 109 10.67 -3.36 -5.67
CA LEU A 109 9.27 -3.57 -6.03
C LEU A 109 9.06 -5.04 -6.40
N LEU A 110 8.16 -5.74 -5.72
CA LEU A 110 7.92 -7.16 -6.03
C LEU A 110 7.33 -7.36 -7.43
N LEU A 111 6.48 -6.42 -7.86
CA LEU A 111 5.80 -6.46 -9.16
C LEU A 111 6.52 -5.64 -10.24
N ALA A 112 7.75 -5.19 -10.02
CA ALA A 112 8.50 -4.54 -11.09
C ALA A 112 8.76 -5.53 -12.25
N PRO A 113 8.67 -5.08 -13.51
CA PRO A 113 9.20 -5.84 -14.63
C PRO A 113 10.66 -6.16 -14.35
N ARG A 114 11.03 -7.44 -14.31
CA ARG A 114 12.44 -7.82 -14.25
C ARG A 114 13.06 -7.47 -15.60
N GLU A 115 14.21 -6.80 -15.60
CA GLU A 115 15.01 -6.68 -16.81
C GLU A 115 15.29 -8.11 -17.31
N PRO A 116 15.15 -8.38 -18.62
CA PRO A 116 15.58 -9.66 -19.16
C PRO A 116 17.06 -9.80 -18.82
N VAL A 117 17.40 -10.85 -18.08
CA VAL A 117 18.79 -11.28 -17.96
C VAL A 117 19.27 -11.50 -19.39
N GLU A 118 20.22 -10.68 -19.84
CA GLU A 118 20.98 -11.01 -21.04
C GLU A 118 21.54 -12.41 -20.79
N GLU A 119 21.01 -13.41 -21.49
CA GLU A 119 21.62 -14.73 -21.57
C GLU A 119 22.99 -14.49 -22.17
N GLY A 120 23.98 -14.28 -21.31
CA GLY A 120 25.36 -14.12 -21.69
C GLY A 120 25.72 -15.28 -22.61
N GLU A 121 26.19 -14.91 -23.80
CA GLU A 121 26.73 -15.82 -24.80
C GLU A 121 27.62 -16.84 -24.08
N ILE A 122 27.14 -18.08 -24.01
CA ILE A 122 27.96 -19.21 -23.62
C ILE A 122 28.86 -19.47 -24.83
N GLU A 123 30.04 -18.82 -24.85
CA GLU A 123 31.15 -19.19 -25.75
C GLU A 123 31.65 -20.61 -25.46
#